data_AF-A0A9W9FZR4-F1
#
_entry.id   AF-A0A9W9FZR4-F1
#
_cell.length_a   1.000
_cell.length_b   1.000
_cell.length_c   1.000
_cell.angle_alpha   90.00
_cell.angle_beta   90.00
_cell.angle_gamma   90.00
#
_symmetry.space_group_name_H-M   'P 1'
#
loop_
_entity.id
_entity.type
_entity.pdbx_description
1 polymer ?
#
loop_
_entity_poly.entity_id
_entity_poly.type
_entity_poly.pdbx_seq_one_letter_code
_entity_poly.pdbx_strand_id
1 'polypeptide(L)'
;MISVSGPEAGDYSSLCQFQGFALQMFPLADVLWTLAMALDTYLVVFHHFDAHNLHKLELKYIGGITALTFIPAIVFLFIRSPGRGPIYGSETIWCSISPNWMVLRLILYYAPVWLAIAVVLVFYGLIGIEISRLRDEFKLTDDDHIALTSNLSNQYTPENSQTPVSSTVVSTIHNTDKPANLSPSHIVTQTSVQQAITSSPLTPARAPMNYQSSKQRRVSFKQYILMPSLFFLALLATWVTPTINRVATFIHPDVESYPLLLAVSTLGSLRGFWNGVIFVTMGMKGWKRRAFERKFHGRNGRP
;
A
#
# COMPACT_ATOMS: atom_id res chain seq x y z
N MET A 1 -26.22 26.26 14.11
CA MET A 1 -24.97 25.52 13.74
C MET A 1 -24.70 25.81 12.28
N ILE A 2 -23.44 25.88 11.82
CA ILE A 2 -23.17 26.33 10.43
C ILE A 2 -23.90 25.49 9.36
N SER A 3 -24.10 24.18 9.60
CA SER A 3 -24.87 23.29 8.73
C SER A 3 -26.32 23.77 8.49
N VAL A 4 -27.06 24.13 9.55
CA VAL A 4 -28.48 24.54 9.44
C VAL A 4 -28.65 25.98 8.99
N SER A 5 -27.64 26.84 9.18
CA SER A 5 -27.72 28.25 8.80
C SER A 5 -27.72 28.50 7.29
N GLY A 6 -27.32 27.52 6.48
CA GLY A 6 -27.54 27.54 5.02
C GLY A 6 -29.03 27.40 4.69
N PRO A 7 -29.68 26.28 5.08
CA PRO A 7 -31.13 26.10 4.96
C PRO A 7 -31.97 27.24 5.56
N GLU A 8 -31.63 27.73 6.76
CA GLU A 8 -32.33 28.85 7.41
C GLU A 8 -32.28 30.16 6.60
N ALA A 9 -31.17 30.39 5.86
CA ALA A 9 -31.03 31.54 4.96
C ALA A 9 -31.74 31.35 3.61
N GLY A 10 -32.26 30.15 3.33
CA GLY A 10 -32.99 29.79 2.12
C GLY A 10 -32.11 29.45 0.91
N ASP A 11 -32.71 28.73 -0.03
CA ASP A 11 -32.05 28.15 -1.21
C ASP A 11 -31.25 29.15 -2.06
N TYR A 12 -31.75 30.38 -2.19
CA TYR A 12 -31.11 31.45 -2.97
C TYR A 12 -29.94 32.13 -2.25
N SER A 13 -29.70 31.85 -0.97
CA SER A 13 -28.60 32.46 -0.22
C SER A 13 -27.23 31.98 -0.71
N SER A 14 -26.26 32.89 -0.72
CA SER A 14 -24.87 32.56 -1.05
C SER A 14 -24.28 31.50 -0.12
N LEU A 15 -24.72 31.46 1.14
CA LEU A 15 -24.32 30.46 2.13
C LEU A 15 -24.84 29.06 1.75
N CYS A 16 -26.12 28.93 1.39
CA CYS A 16 -26.71 27.66 0.96
C CYS A 16 -26.07 27.16 -0.35
N GLN A 17 -25.88 28.05 -1.32
CA GLN A 17 -25.20 27.72 -2.59
C GLN A 17 -23.74 27.28 -2.38
N PHE A 18 -22.99 27.96 -1.52
CA PHE A 18 -21.60 27.59 -1.19
C PHE A 18 -21.51 26.24 -0.46
N GLN A 19 -22.43 25.97 0.47
CA GLN A 19 -22.52 24.65 1.12
C GLN A 19 -22.79 23.54 0.12
N GLY A 20 -23.76 23.74 -0.79
CA GLY A 20 -24.08 22.77 -1.83
C GLY A 20 -22.91 22.52 -2.78
N PHE A 21 -22.21 23.58 -3.20
CA PHE A 21 -20.96 23.49 -3.96
C PHE A 21 -19.90 22.66 -3.23
N ALA A 22 -19.62 22.95 -1.96
CA ALA A 22 -18.60 22.27 -1.18
C ALA A 22 -18.94 20.78 -0.96
N LEU A 23 -20.19 20.46 -0.64
CA LEU A 23 -20.68 19.09 -0.47
C LEU A 23 -20.78 18.30 -1.78
N GLN A 24 -20.83 18.96 -2.93
CA GLN A 24 -20.71 18.30 -4.24
C GLN A 24 -19.24 18.04 -4.62
N MET A 25 -18.36 19.03 -4.44
CA MET A 25 -16.99 18.97 -4.93
C MET A 25 -16.10 18.06 -4.08
N PHE A 26 -15.98 18.33 -2.78
CA PHE A 26 -14.95 17.70 -1.93
C PHE A 26 -15.16 16.19 -1.71
N PRO A 27 -16.38 15.68 -1.44
CA PRO A 27 -16.57 14.24 -1.27
C PRO A 27 -16.34 13.44 -2.55
N LEU A 28 -16.67 14.00 -3.72
CA LEU A 28 -16.39 13.35 -5.00
C LEU A 28 -14.87 13.32 -5.27
N ALA A 29 -14.16 14.41 -4.94
CA ALA A 29 -12.71 14.47 -5.05
C ALA A 29 -11.99 13.47 -4.13
N ASP A 30 -12.45 13.31 -2.88
CA ASP A 30 -11.95 12.33 -1.89
C ASP A 30 -11.99 10.88 -2.42
N VAL A 31 -13.07 10.50 -3.09
CA VAL A 31 -13.22 9.16 -3.72
C VAL A 31 -12.29 9.00 -4.92
N LEU A 32 -12.18 10.02 -5.78
CA LEU A 32 -11.30 9.98 -6.95
C LEU A 32 -9.81 9.98 -6.54
N TRP A 33 -9.45 10.68 -5.47
CA TRP A 33 -8.13 10.60 -4.86
C TRP A 33 -7.84 9.23 -4.25
N THR A 34 -8.84 8.59 -3.63
CA THR A 34 -8.72 7.21 -3.17
C THR A 34 -8.50 6.24 -4.33
N LEU A 35 -9.16 6.46 -5.48
CA LEU A 35 -8.92 5.70 -6.71
C LEU A 35 -7.50 5.93 -7.27
N ALA A 36 -7.00 7.16 -7.27
CA ALA A 36 -5.62 7.46 -7.64
C ALA A 36 -4.60 6.74 -6.73
N MET A 37 -4.79 6.77 -5.40
CA MET A 37 -3.93 6.03 -4.46
C MET A 37 -3.97 4.50 -4.66
N ALA A 38 -5.14 3.95 -5.01
CA ALA A 38 -5.27 2.53 -5.32
C ALA A 38 -4.54 2.16 -6.62
N LEU A 39 -4.65 3.00 -7.67
CA LEU A 39 -3.92 2.84 -8.93
C LEU A 39 -2.41 2.97 -8.73
N ASP A 40 -1.94 3.94 -7.94
CA ASP A 40 -0.52 4.11 -7.62
C ASP A 40 0.04 2.89 -6.89
N THR A 41 -0.71 2.35 -5.93
CA THR A 41 -0.34 1.11 -5.23
C THR A 41 -0.26 -0.07 -6.21
N TYR A 42 -1.21 -0.17 -7.14
CA TYR A 42 -1.20 -1.20 -8.18
C TYR A 42 0.02 -1.07 -9.11
N LEU A 43 0.33 0.14 -9.59
CA LEU A 43 1.49 0.40 -10.46
C LEU A 43 2.83 0.12 -9.77
N VAL A 44 2.95 0.41 -8.48
CA VAL A 44 4.16 0.09 -7.68
C VAL A 44 4.31 -1.42 -7.49
N VAL A 45 3.23 -2.15 -7.23
CA VAL A 45 3.26 -3.60 -6.99
C VAL A 45 3.52 -4.40 -8.27
N PHE A 46 2.76 -4.15 -9.34
CA PHE A 46 2.77 -4.97 -10.57
C PHE A 46 3.70 -4.46 -11.67
N HIS A 47 3.88 -3.13 -11.77
CA HIS A 47 4.69 -2.51 -12.84
C HIS A 47 5.99 -1.87 -12.33
N HIS A 48 6.29 -2.02 -11.03
CA HIS A 48 7.51 -1.51 -10.38
C HIS A 48 7.82 -0.03 -10.71
N PHE A 49 6.79 0.82 -10.71
CA PHE A 49 6.94 2.24 -11.02
C PHE A 49 7.88 2.97 -10.06
N ASP A 50 8.93 3.58 -10.61
CA ASP A 50 9.80 4.50 -9.87
C ASP A 50 9.05 5.73 -9.35
N ALA A 51 9.48 6.21 -8.17
CA ALA A 51 8.91 7.40 -7.52
C ALA A 51 8.89 8.64 -8.43
N HIS A 52 9.86 8.80 -9.33
CA HIS A 52 9.89 9.91 -10.29
C HIS A 52 8.79 9.84 -11.35
N ASN A 53 8.40 8.64 -11.77
CA ASN A 53 7.31 8.43 -12.73
C ASN A 53 5.95 8.58 -12.04
N LEU A 54 5.84 8.15 -10.78
CA LEU A 54 4.66 8.36 -9.94
C LEU A 54 4.34 9.85 -9.74
N HIS A 55 5.36 10.67 -9.42
CA HIS A 55 5.19 12.12 -9.21
C HIS A 55 4.71 12.86 -10.48
N LYS A 56 5.11 12.39 -11.68
CA LYS A 56 4.57 12.91 -12.96
C LYS A 56 3.12 12.50 -13.22
N LEU A 57 2.68 11.40 -12.62
CA LEU A 57 1.32 10.90 -12.74
C LEU A 57 0.39 11.59 -11.72
N GLU A 58 0.89 11.84 -10.50
CA GLU A 58 0.23 12.67 -9.48
C GLU A 58 -0.14 14.05 -10.02
N LEU A 59 0.78 14.71 -10.75
CA LEU A 59 0.53 16.01 -11.36
C LEU A 59 -0.61 15.98 -12.40
N LYS A 60 -0.82 14.84 -13.07
CA LYS A 60 -1.97 14.62 -13.98
C LYS A 60 -3.25 14.34 -13.19
N TYR A 61 -3.19 13.61 -12.07
CA TYR A 61 -4.34 13.40 -11.19
C TYR A 61 -4.83 14.71 -10.59
N ILE A 62 -3.94 15.60 -10.14
CA ILE A 62 -4.31 16.94 -9.63
C ILE A 62 -5.16 17.66 -10.68
N GLY A 63 -4.64 17.81 -11.91
CA GLY A 63 -5.39 18.46 -12.99
C GLY A 63 -6.72 17.77 -13.32
N GLY A 64 -6.70 16.45 -13.48
CA GLY A 64 -7.87 15.65 -13.88
C GLY A 64 -8.97 15.61 -12.82
N ILE A 65 -8.64 15.30 -11.57
CA ILE A 65 -9.59 15.21 -10.46
C ILE A 65 -10.14 16.59 -10.11
N THR A 66 -9.30 17.63 -10.07
CA THR A 66 -9.78 18.99 -9.83
C THR A 66 -10.73 19.43 -10.94
N ALA A 67 -10.39 19.25 -12.22
CA ALA A 67 -11.29 19.59 -13.33
C ALA A 67 -12.61 18.81 -13.27
N LEU A 68 -12.55 17.48 -13.13
CA LEU A 68 -13.72 16.59 -13.13
C LEU A 68 -14.71 16.89 -11.99
N THR A 69 -14.23 17.37 -10.85
CA THR A 69 -15.08 17.68 -9.68
C THR A 69 -15.49 19.13 -9.60
N PHE A 70 -14.60 20.06 -9.98
CA PHE A 70 -14.88 21.50 -9.95
C PHE A 70 -15.85 21.90 -11.06
N ILE A 71 -15.69 21.39 -12.29
CA ILE A 71 -16.50 21.83 -13.44
C ILE A 71 -18.00 21.57 -13.23
N PRO A 72 -18.47 20.37 -12.81
CA PRO A 72 -19.88 20.18 -12.50
C PRO A 72 -20.35 21.04 -11.34
N ALA A 73 -19.54 21.16 -10.27
CA ALA A 73 -19.92 21.92 -9.08
C ALA A 73 -20.08 23.42 -9.36
N ILE A 74 -19.20 24.02 -10.17
CA ILE A 74 -19.32 25.44 -10.54
C ILE A 74 -20.45 25.66 -11.57
N VAL A 75 -20.66 24.76 -12.52
CA VAL A 75 -21.77 24.84 -13.48
C VAL A 75 -23.13 24.80 -12.78
N PHE A 76 -23.28 23.98 -11.73
CA PHE A 76 -24.54 23.88 -10.98
C PHE A 76 -24.94 25.15 -10.23
N LEU A 77 -24.01 26.07 -9.90
CA LEU A 77 -24.32 27.37 -9.30
C LEU A 77 -25.09 28.32 -10.26
N PHE A 78 -24.90 28.13 -11.57
CA PHE A 78 -25.50 29.01 -12.60
C PHE A 78 -26.83 28.47 -13.15
N ILE A 79 -27.09 27.17 -13.06
CA ILE A 79 -28.33 26.57 -13.58
C ILE A 79 -29.48 26.83 -12.61
N ARG A 80 -30.51 27.51 -13.12
CA ARG A 80 -31.77 27.82 -12.42
C ARG A 80 -32.93 27.52 -13.35
N SER A 81 -33.92 26.77 -12.90
CA SER A 81 -35.13 26.45 -13.67
C SER A 81 -36.36 27.14 -13.07
N PRO A 82 -37.23 27.79 -13.87
CA PRO A 82 -38.43 28.47 -13.37
C PRO A 82 -39.37 27.57 -12.55
N GLY A 83 -39.42 26.26 -12.86
CA GLY A 83 -40.29 25.30 -12.17
C GLY A 83 -39.61 24.43 -11.11
N ARG A 84 -38.29 24.50 -10.93
CA ARG A 84 -37.53 23.66 -9.97
C ARG A 84 -36.57 24.43 -9.07
N GLY A 85 -36.37 25.73 -9.31
CA GLY A 85 -35.42 26.56 -8.58
C GLY A 85 -33.95 26.34 -9.01
N PRO A 86 -32.98 26.78 -8.20
CA PRO A 86 -31.56 26.47 -8.37
C PRO A 86 -31.27 24.97 -8.23
N ILE A 87 -30.12 24.50 -8.73
CA ILE A 87 -29.70 23.11 -8.52
C ILE A 87 -29.34 22.84 -7.06
N TYR A 88 -28.64 23.76 -6.38
CA TYR A 88 -28.39 23.65 -4.94
C TYR A 88 -29.54 24.28 -4.15
N GLY A 89 -29.96 23.61 -3.07
CA GLY A 89 -31.01 24.05 -2.16
C GLY A 89 -30.93 23.33 -0.82
N SER A 90 -31.86 23.67 0.06
CA SER A 90 -31.97 23.12 1.41
C SER A 90 -32.36 21.63 1.39
N GLU A 91 -31.84 20.90 2.37
CA GLU A 91 -32.14 19.49 2.60
C GLU A 91 -32.04 19.16 4.09
N THR A 92 -33.16 19.40 4.78
CA THR A 92 -33.40 19.21 6.22
C THR A 92 -32.44 19.98 7.15
N ILE A 93 -31.15 19.64 7.14
CA ILE A 93 -30.12 20.15 8.05
C ILE A 93 -28.82 20.62 7.37
N TRP A 94 -28.73 20.58 6.03
CA TRP A 94 -27.64 21.17 5.23
C TRP A 94 -28.16 21.61 3.86
N CYS A 95 -27.38 22.40 3.11
CA CYS A 95 -27.67 22.65 1.69
C CYS A 95 -26.86 21.73 0.76
N SER A 96 -27.52 21.17 -0.27
CA SER A 96 -26.93 20.23 -1.22
C SER A 96 -27.72 20.26 -2.54
N ILE A 97 -27.52 19.34 -3.50
CA ILE A 97 -28.35 19.33 -4.74
C ILE A 97 -29.82 19.13 -4.34
N SER A 98 -30.72 20.07 -4.62
CA SER A 98 -32.12 20.06 -4.20
C SER A 98 -32.84 18.75 -4.60
N PRO A 99 -33.78 18.23 -3.80
CA PRO A 99 -34.62 17.08 -4.15
C PRO A 99 -35.30 17.20 -5.52
N ASN A 100 -35.62 18.43 -5.96
CA ASN A 100 -36.17 18.71 -7.30
C ASN A 100 -35.26 18.25 -8.46
N TRP A 101 -33.96 18.07 -8.19
CA TRP A 101 -32.92 17.64 -9.13
C TRP A 101 -32.34 16.26 -8.76
N MET A 102 -33.07 15.43 -8.00
CA MET A 102 -32.60 14.15 -7.49
C MET A 102 -32.04 13.20 -8.58
N VAL A 103 -32.64 13.14 -9.78
CA VAL A 103 -32.13 12.34 -10.90
C VAL A 103 -30.72 12.79 -11.34
N LEU A 104 -30.47 14.11 -11.37
CA LEU A 104 -29.16 14.67 -11.71
C LEU A 104 -28.11 14.28 -10.67
N ARG A 105 -28.48 14.34 -9.37
CA ARG A 105 -27.66 13.87 -8.25
C ARG A 105 -27.34 12.38 -8.36
N LEU A 106 -28.31 11.52 -8.71
CA LEU A 106 -28.04 10.09 -8.86
C LEU A 106 -27.02 9.83 -9.98
N ILE A 107 -27.19 10.46 -11.14
CA ILE A 107 -26.37 10.22 -12.34
C ILE A 107 -24.98 10.87 -12.25
N LEU A 108 -24.87 12.12 -11.76
CA LEU A 108 -23.62 12.90 -11.80
C LEU A 108 -22.85 12.94 -10.47
N TYR A 109 -23.38 12.35 -9.40
CA TYR A 109 -22.70 12.26 -8.10
C TYR A 109 -22.63 10.81 -7.59
N TYR A 110 -23.75 10.12 -7.41
CA TYR A 110 -23.72 8.76 -6.85
C TYR A 110 -23.15 7.70 -7.82
N ALA A 111 -23.55 7.70 -9.09
CA ALA A 111 -23.06 6.69 -10.03
C ALA A 111 -21.52 6.74 -10.26
N PRO A 112 -20.87 7.92 -10.44
CA PRO A 112 -19.41 8.01 -10.51
C PRO A 112 -18.71 7.55 -9.23
N VAL A 113 -19.27 7.87 -8.06
CA VAL A 113 -18.74 7.42 -6.75
C VAL A 113 -18.78 5.91 -6.63
N TRP A 114 -19.92 5.28 -6.91
CA TRP A 114 -20.07 3.82 -6.81
C TRP A 114 -19.20 3.09 -7.83
N LEU A 115 -19.06 3.63 -9.04
CA LEU A 115 -18.11 3.11 -10.03
C LEU A 115 -16.67 3.18 -9.53
N ALA A 116 -16.23 4.32 -8.98
CA ALA A 116 -14.89 4.48 -8.44
C ALA A 116 -14.62 3.55 -7.24
N ILE A 117 -15.59 3.37 -6.33
CA ILE A 117 -15.51 2.41 -5.21
C ILE A 117 -15.36 0.97 -5.74
N ALA A 118 -16.11 0.59 -6.78
CA ALA A 118 -16.00 -0.73 -7.39
C ALA A 118 -14.62 -0.95 -8.05
N VAL A 119 -14.06 0.06 -8.72
CA VAL A 119 -12.71 -0.02 -9.31
C VAL A 119 -11.62 -0.09 -8.22
N VAL A 120 -11.75 0.66 -7.12
CA VAL A 120 -10.87 0.55 -5.94
C VAL A 120 -10.91 -0.86 -5.35
N LEU A 121 -12.10 -1.46 -5.22
CA LEU A 121 -12.26 -2.85 -4.77
C LEU A 121 -11.53 -3.83 -5.68
N VAL A 122 -11.62 -3.66 -7.01
CA VAL A 122 -10.89 -4.50 -7.97
C VAL A 122 -9.38 -4.33 -7.80
N PHE A 123 -8.85 -3.11 -7.73
CA PHE A 123 -7.40 -2.90 -7.54
C PHE A 123 -6.89 -3.54 -6.24
N TYR A 124 -7.54 -3.29 -5.09
CA TYR A 124 -7.12 -3.90 -3.83
C TYR A 124 -7.35 -5.42 -3.80
N GLY A 125 -8.36 -5.93 -4.51
CA GLY A 125 -8.56 -7.37 -4.72
C GLY A 125 -7.40 -8.00 -5.49
N LEU A 126 -6.99 -7.42 -6.63
CA LEU A 126 -5.85 -7.88 -7.42
C LEU A 126 -4.54 -7.84 -6.62
N ILE A 127 -4.27 -6.73 -5.94
CA ILE A 127 -3.09 -6.58 -5.06
C ILE A 127 -3.12 -7.64 -3.95
N GLY A 128 -4.26 -7.88 -3.31
CA GLY A 128 -4.41 -8.89 -2.25
C GLY A 128 -4.25 -10.33 -2.73
N ILE A 129 -4.73 -10.64 -3.95
CA ILE A 129 -4.55 -11.96 -4.59
C ILE A 129 -3.07 -12.19 -4.89
N GLU A 130 -2.38 -11.23 -5.51
CA GLU A 130 -0.98 -11.38 -5.90
C GLU A 130 -0.06 -11.51 -4.68
N ILE A 131 -0.27 -10.66 -3.66
CA ILE A 131 0.45 -10.77 -2.38
C ILE A 131 0.18 -12.12 -1.70
N SER A 132 -1.02 -12.70 -1.87
CA SER A 132 -1.32 -14.04 -1.36
C SER A 132 -0.63 -15.15 -2.17
N ARG A 133 -0.61 -15.06 -3.51
CA ARG A 133 0.12 -16.01 -4.38
C ARG A 133 1.60 -16.03 -4.09
N LEU A 134 2.24 -14.86 -4.00
CA LEU A 134 3.65 -14.74 -3.63
C LEU A 134 3.93 -15.41 -2.29
N ARG A 135 3.06 -15.23 -1.30
CA ARG A 135 3.19 -15.92 -0.01
C ARG A 135 3.03 -17.42 -0.13
N ASP A 136 2.12 -17.91 -0.97
CA ASP A 136 1.88 -19.34 -1.14
C ASP A 136 3.04 -20.00 -1.94
N GLU A 137 3.67 -19.28 -2.87
CA GLU A 137 4.93 -19.67 -3.55
C GLU A 137 6.13 -19.68 -2.58
N PHE A 138 6.24 -18.69 -1.68
CA PHE A 138 7.24 -18.70 -0.61
C PHE A 138 6.93 -19.70 0.53
N LYS A 139 5.77 -20.36 0.55
CA LYS A 139 5.36 -21.33 1.59
C LYS A 139 5.71 -22.79 1.27
N LEU A 140 6.92 -23.01 0.76
CA LEU A 140 7.66 -24.26 0.94
C LEU A 140 9.02 -24.06 1.64
N THR A 141 9.29 -22.89 2.21
CA THR A 141 10.42 -22.70 3.14
C THR A 141 10.03 -21.73 4.27
N ASP A 142 10.68 -21.91 5.42
CA ASP A 142 10.17 -21.53 6.74
C ASP A 142 10.16 -20.01 7.06
N ASP A 143 9.35 -19.66 8.07
CA ASP A 143 9.44 -18.45 8.92
C ASP A 143 9.25 -17.03 8.28
N ASP A 144 7.98 -16.69 8.01
CA ASP A 144 7.31 -15.37 8.12
C ASP A 144 7.96 -14.08 7.52
N HIS A 145 9.00 -14.18 6.68
CA HIS A 145 9.80 -13.02 6.23
C HIS A 145 10.20 -13.03 4.73
N ILE A 146 9.38 -12.42 3.87
CA ILE A 146 9.72 -12.19 2.45
C ILE A 146 10.79 -11.09 2.32
N ALA A 147 11.83 -11.38 1.52
CA ALA A 147 12.86 -10.43 1.13
C ALA A 147 12.70 -10.04 -0.36
N LEU A 148 12.37 -8.77 -0.64
CA LEU A 148 12.50 -8.22 -1.99
C LEU A 148 13.81 -7.44 -2.13
N THR A 149 14.69 -7.93 -3.00
CA THR A 149 15.79 -7.16 -3.59
C THR A 149 15.88 -7.48 -5.07
N SER A 150 15.57 -6.50 -5.92
CA SER A 150 15.94 -6.55 -7.32
C SER A 150 17.45 -6.32 -7.46
N ASN A 151 18.13 -7.22 -8.14
CA ASN A 151 19.43 -6.99 -8.77
C ASN A 151 19.69 -8.08 -9.82
N LEU A 152 19.18 -7.87 -11.04
CA LEU A 152 19.72 -8.58 -12.21
C LEU A 152 21.04 -7.92 -12.59
N SER A 153 22.15 -8.59 -12.30
CA SER A 153 23.42 -8.31 -12.98
C SER A 153 24.31 -9.55 -13.03
N ASN A 154 24.37 -10.15 -14.22
CA ASN A 154 25.47 -10.93 -14.78
C ASN A 154 26.02 -12.12 -13.99
N GLN A 155 25.57 -13.33 -14.36
CA GLN A 155 26.51 -14.44 -14.58
C GLN A 155 25.99 -15.39 -15.67
N TYR A 156 26.43 -15.17 -16.92
CA TYR A 156 26.25 -16.12 -18.02
C TYR A 156 27.61 -16.79 -18.26
N THR A 157 27.80 -17.99 -17.71
CA THR A 157 28.94 -18.86 -18.01
C THR A 157 28.56 -19.81 -19.15
N PRO A 158 29.39 -19.96 -20.20
CA PRO A 158 29.14 -20.94 -21.24
C PRO A 158 29.48 -22.34 -20.74
N GLU A 159 28.47 -23.15 -20.44
CA GLU A 159 28.63 -24.58 -20.22
C GLU A 159 28.64 -25.30 -21.57
N ASN A 160 29.70 -26.06 -21.86
CA ASN A 160 29.81 -26.85 -23.07
C ASN A 160 29.56 -28.32 -22.74
N SER A 161 28.36 -28.82 -23.03
CA SER A 161 27.93 -30.18 -22.69
C SER A 161 28.47 -31.22 -23.67
N GLN A 162 28.95 -32.35 -23.13
CA GLN A 162 28.86 -33.65 -23.82
C GLN A 162 28.85 -34.81 -22.80
N THR A 163 27.94 -35.75 -23.04
CA THR A 163 27.49 -36.85 -22.17
C THR A 163 27.92 -38.21 -22.78
N PRO A 164 27.46 -39.42 -22.36
CA PRO A 164 27.09 -39.98 -21.04
C PRO A 164 27.72 -41.41 -20.78
N VAL A 165 27.20 -42.11 -19.75
CA VAL A 165 27.11 -43.59 -19.59
C VAL A 165 28.33 -44.39 -19.06
N SER A 166 28.22 -44.91 -17.83
CA SER A 166 28.14 -46.37 -17.58
C SER A 166 27.93 -46.74 -16.10
N SER A 167 27.03 -47.71 -15.89
CA SER A 167 26.64 -48.27 -14.58
C SER A 167 27.59 -49.38 -14.11
N THR A 168 27.62 -49.68 -12.80
CA THR A 168 27.57 -51.06 -12.28
C THR A 168 27.16 -51.04 -10.79
N VAL A 169 26.28 -51.96 -10.40
CA VAL A 169 25.77 -52.19 -9.04
C VAL A 169 26.42 -53.45 -8.46
N VAL A 170 26.95 -53.40 -7.23
CA VAL A 170 27.05 -54.56 -6.32
C VAL A 170 26.88 -54.07 -4.87
N SER A 171 26.30 -54.92 -4.02
CA SER A 171 25.77 -54.59 -2.69
C SER A 171 26.50 -55.30 -1.53
N THR A 172 26.24 -54.82 -0.30
CA THR A 172 26.09 -55.64 0.94
C THR A 172 27.29 -55.92 1.87
N ILE A 173 27.31 -55.19 3.00
CA ILE A 173 27.47 -55.62 4.43
C ILE A 173 28.54 -56.69 4.81
N HIS A 174 29.54 -56.35 5.66
CA HIS A 174 29.59 -56.72 7.11
C HIS A 174 30.75 -56.07 7.89
N ASN A 175 30.68 -56.17 9.22
CA ASN A 175 31.45 -55.46 10.25
C ASN A 175 32.53 -56.35 10.93
N THR A 176 33.58 -55.73 11.53
CA THR A 176 34.56 -56.29 12.53
C THR A 176 35.42 -57.51 12.11
N ASP A 177 36.76 -57.55 12.24
CA ASP A 177 37.53 -57.53 13.50
C ASP A 177 39.06 -57.26 13.35
N LYS A 178 39.73 -57.08 14.50
CA LYS A 178 41.21 -56.95 14.72
C LYS A 178 41.81 -58.35 15.11
N PRO A 179 43.11 -58.56 15.47
CA PRO A 179 44.35 -57.76 15.33
C PRO A 179 45.62 -58.56 14.87
N ALA A 180 46.77 -57.88 14.90
CA ALA A 180 48.11 -58.35 15.34
C ALA A 180 49.24 -58.57 14.29
N ASN A 181 50.23 -57.67 14.39
CA ASN A 181 51.71 -57.83 14.31
C ASN A 181 52.34 -58.96 13.48
N LEU A 182 53.31 -58.58 12.63
CA LEU A 182 54.74 -58.95 12.77
C LEU A 182 55.63 -58.19 11.75
N SER A 183 56.63 -57.45 12.24
CA SER A 183 57.78 -56.94 11.47
C SER A 183 58.93 -57.98 11.54
N PRO A 184 59.98 -57.99 10.66
CA PRO A 184 61.02 -56.93 10.70
C PRO A 184 61.79 -56.57 9.40
N SER A 185 62.34 -55.35 9.41
CA SER A 185 63.66 -54.92 8.89
C SER A 185 64.11 -55.15 7.42
N HIS A 186 64.45 -54.04 6.74
CA HIS A 186 65.77 -53.85 6.10
C HIS A 186 66.17 -52.36 6.10
N ILE A 187 67.48 -52.08 6.03
CA ILE A 187 68.15 -50.80 6.39
C ILE A 187 68.97 -50.26 5.20
N VAL A 188 69.46 -49.01 5.31
CA VAL A 188 70.44 -48.25 4.46
C VAL A 188 69.74 -47.31 3.46
N THR A 189 69.52 -46.00 3.74
CA THR A 189 70.43 -44.87 4.10
C THR A 189 71.06 -44.17 2.90
N GLN A 190 70.67 -42.92 2.67
CA GLN A 190 71.56 -41.82 2.27
C GLN A 190 71.04 -40.50 2.85
N THR A 191 71.96 -39.55 3.13
CA THR A 191 71.73 -38.40 4.00
C THR A 191 72.45 -37.17 3.47
N SER A 192 71.85 -35.98 3.55
CA SER A 192 72.60 -34.72 3.57
C SER A 192 71.96 -33.70 4.50
N VAL A 193 72.79 -33.14 5.39
CA VAL A 193 72.49 -32.13 6.42
C VAL A 193 73.65 -31.11 6.41
N GLN A 194 73.54 -29.86 6.85
CA GLN A 194 72.51 -29.16 7.64
C GLN A 194 72.67 -27.65 7.44
N GLN A 195 71.63 -26.83 7.64
CA GLN A 195 71.76 -25.56 8.38
C GLN A 195 70.41 -24.95 8.81
N ALA A 196 70.45 -24.19 9.89
CA ALA A 196 69.27 -23.62 10.56
C ALA A 196 69.54 -22.20 11.08
N ILE A 197 68.43 -21.55 11.47
CA ILE A 197 68.17 -20.79 12.72
C ILE A 197 67.46 -19.44 12.42
N THR A 198 66.44 -19.16 13.24
CA THR A 198 65.92 -17.85 13.76
C THR A 198 64.53 -17.34 13.32
N SER A 199 63.58 -17.47 14.27
CA SER A 199 62.47 -16.54 14.63
C SER A 199 61.47 -16.01 13.59
N SER A 200 60.22 -16.47 13.66
CA SER A 200 59.03 -15.63 14.02
C SER A 200 57.71 -16.43 14.00
N PRO A 201 56.94 -16.49 15.11
CA PRO A 201 55.56 -16.99 15.09
C PRO A 201 54.58 -15.84 14.81
N LEU A 202 54.30 -15.58 13.53
CA LEU A 202 53.23 -14.66 13.13
C LEU A 202 51.93 -15.45 12.95
N THR A 203 51.15 -15.54 14.03
CA THR A 203 49.78 -16.07 14.01
C THR A 203 48.78 -14.92 13.92
N PRO A 204 48.30 -14.51 12.73
CA PRO A 204 47.05 -13.76 12.64
C PRO A 204 45.92 -14.75 12.91
N ALA A 205 45.46 -14.81 14.17
CA ALA A 205 44.22 -15.48 14.51
C ALA A 205 43.10 -14.82 13.71
N ARG A 206 42.69 -15.47 12.61
CA ARG A 206 41.69 -14.95 11.68
C ARG A 206 40.32 -15.08 12.35
N ALA A 207 40.00 -14.09 13.18
CA ALA A 207 38.67 -13.95 13.76
C ALA A 207 37.64 -14.07 12.63
N PRO A 208 36.55 -14.85 12.82
CA PRO A 208 35.51 -14.94 11.81
C PRO A 208 34.98 -13.53 11.59
N MET A 209 35.20 -13.01 10.38
CA MET A 209 34.64 -11.74 9.96
C MET A 209 33.13 -11.94 9.89
N ASN A 210 32.46 -11.68 11.01
CA ASN A 210 31.02 -11.53 11.08
C ASN A 210 30.65 -10.36 10.19
N TYR A 211 30.46 -10.64 8.90
CA TYR A 211 29.92 -9.72 7.93
C TYR A 211 28.51 -9.41 8.40
N GLN A 212 28.38 -8.31 9.14
CA GLN A 212 27.16 -7.99 9.86
C GLN A 212 26.12 -7.53 8.84
N SER A 213 25.42 -8.53 8.29
CA SER A 213 24.39 -8.40 7.26
C SER A 213 23.52 -7.20 7.59
N SER A 214 23.40 -6.30 6.62
CA SER A 214 22.69 -5.03 6.74
C SER A 214 21.30 -5.29 7.32
N LYS A 215 21.10 -4.88 8.58
CA LYS A 215 19.99 -5.28 9.47
C LYS A 215 18.65 -5.36 8.72
N GLN A 216 18.32 -6.58 8.26
CA GLN A 216 17.29 -6.78 7.25
C GLN A 216 15.93 -6.35 7.77
N ARG A 217 15.26 -5.49 7.00
CA ARG A 217 14.07 -4.78 7.46
C ARG A 217 12.83 -5.68 7.38
N ARG A 218 12.64 -6.52 8.40
CA ARG A 218 11.42 -7.31 8.60
C ARG A 218 10.19 -6.38 8.62
N VAL A 219 9.20 -6.62 7.76
CA VAL A 219 7.92 -5.90 7.75
C VAL A 219 6.79 -6.93 7.69
N SER A 220 5.81 -6.84 8.59
CA SER A 220 4.75 -7.85 8.72
C SER A 220 3.74 -7.76 7.57
N PHE A 221 3.49 -8.89 6.91
CA PHE A 221 2.49 -9.11 5.87
C PHE A 221 1.10 -8.55 6.23
N LYS A 222 0.68 -8.72 7.48
CA LYS A 222 -0.62 -8.21 7.98
C LYS A 222 -0.74 -6.69 7.81
N GLN A 223 0.35 -5.93 7.89
CA GLN A 223 0.35 -4.47 7.72
C GLN A 223 -0.05 -4.04 6.30
N TYR A 224 0.31 -4.83 5.28
CA TYR A 224 0.11 -4.49 3.86
C TYR A 224 -1.27 -4.87 3.30
N ILE A 225 -1.91 -5.91 3.82
CA ILE A 225 -3.29 -6.26 3.42
C ILE A 225 -4.34 -5.62 4.33
N LEU A 226 -4.12 -5.62 5.65
CA LEU A 226 -5.12 -5.14 6.61
C LEU A 226 -5.34 -3.63 6.52
N MET A 227 -4.28 -2.85 6.25
CA MET A 227 -4.41 -1.39 6.20
C MET A 227 -5.24 -0.91 4.98
N PRO A 228 -5.00 -1.39 3.74
CA PRO A 228 -5.88 -1.09 2.60
C PRO A 228 -7.29 -1.67 2.76
N SER A 229 -7.45 -2.88 3.31
CA SER A 229 -8.79 -3.47 3.48
C SER A 229 -9.63 -2.70 4.50
N LEU A 230 -9.04 -2.24 5.61
CA LEU A 230 -9.72 -1.38 6.58
C LEU A 230 -10.07 -0.02 5.98
N PHE A 231 -9.20 0.55 5.15
CA PHE A 231 -9.48 1.81 4.46
C PHE A 231 -10.65 1.67 3.48
N PHE A 232 -10.68 0.58 2.70
CA PHE A 232 -11.81 0.25 1.83
C PHE A 232 -13.13 0.07 2.62
N LEU A 233 -13.11 -0.65 3.75
CA LEU A 233 -14.30 -0.82 4.59
C LEU A 233 -14.79 0.52 5.18
N ALA A 234 -13.90 1.42 5.57
CA ALA A 234 -14.25 2.76 6.03
C ALA A 234 -14.85 3.63 4.91
N LEU A 235 -14.30 3.55 3.69
CA LEU A 235 -14.83 4.19 2.50
C LEU A 235 -16.25 3.67 2.19
N LEU A 236 -16.42 2.35 2.12
CA LEU A 236 -17.70 1.70 1.85
C LEU A 236 -18.75 2.09 2.89
N ALA A 237 -18.44 1.95 4.19
CA ALA A 237 -19.36 2.31 5.27
C ALA A 237 -19.83 3.78 5.18
N THR A 238 -18.94 4.69 4.77
CA THR A 238 -19.30 6.11 4.66
C THR A 238 -20.18 6.42 3.45
N TRP A 239 -20.12 5.63 2.38
CA TRP A 239 -20.94 5.84 1.18
C TRP A 239 -22.24 5.04 1.16
N VAL A 240 -22.29 3.90 1.87
CA VAL A 240 -23.51 3.10 2.08
C VAL A 240 -24.60 3.93 2.77
N THR A 241 -24.32 4.52 3.94
CA THR A 241 -25.33 5.26 4.73
C THR A 241 -26.01 6.42 3.97
N PRO A 242 -25.29 7.36 3.33
CA PRO A 242 -25.93 8.39 2.53
C PRO A 242 -26.61 7.84 1.27
N THR A 243 -26.14 6.73 0.70
CA THR A 243 -26.86 6.08 -0.41
C THR A 243 -28.18 5.50 0.06
N ILE A 244 -28.22 4.79 1.19
CA ILE A 244 -29.46 4.29 1.81
C ILE A 244 -30.41 5.45 2.12
N ASN A 245 -29.90 6.56 2.69
CA ASN A 245 -30.69 7.76 2.94
C ASN A 245 -31.34 8.32 1.67
N ARG A 246 -30.64 8.29 0.52
CA ARG A 246 -31.18 8.76 -0.77
C ARG A 246 -32.10 7.76 -1.46
N VAL A 247 -31.86 6.45 -1.35
CA VAL A 247 -32.79 5.44 -1.86
C VAL A 247 -34.09 5.45 -1.04
N ALA A 248 -34.00 5.58 0.29
CA ALA A 248 -35.17 5.69 1.16
C ALA A 248 -36.02 6.93 0.84
N THR A 249 -35.40 8.12 0.76
CA THR A 249 -36.12 9.37 0.41
C THR A 249 -36.60 9.42 -1.05
N PHE A 250 -36.00 8.64 -1.96
CA PHE A 250 -36.52 8.46 -3.33
C PHE A 250 -37.81 7.61 -3.37
N ILE A 251 -37.87 6.53 -2.58
CA ILE A 251 -39.00 5.59 -2.58
C ILE A 251 -40.15 6.08 -1.68
N HIS A 252 -39.83 6.69 -0.55
CA HIS A 252 -40.78 7.19 0.44
C HIS A 252 -40.45 8.66 0.79
N PRO A 253 -40.92 9.63 -0.02
CA PRO A 253 -40.69 11.06 0.22
C PRO A 253 -41.23 11.55 1.56
N ASP A 254 -42.26 10.88 2.08
CA ASP A 254 -43.02 11.28 3.27
C ASP A 254 -42.29 10.93 4.60
N VAL A 255 -41.18 10.20 4.55
CA VAL A 255 -40.51 9.61 5.72
C VAL A 255 -39.03 10.01 5.79
N GLU A 256 -38.76 11.27 6.11
CA GLU A 256 -37.40 11.72 6.45
C GLU A 256 -36.98 11.20 7.85
N SER A 257 -36.05 10.26 7.88
CA SER A 257 -35.52 9.70 9.13
C SER A 257 -34.34 10.52 9.67
N TYR A 258 -34.63 11.43 10.60
CA TYR A 258 -33.62 12.18 11.36
C TYR A 258 -32.42 11.36 11.89
N PRO A 259 -32.57 10.14 12.46
CA PRO A 259 -31.41 9.33 12.87
C PRO A 259 -30.50 8.91 11.70
N LEU A 260 -31.04 8.76 10.49
CA LEU A 260 -30.27 8.41 9.30
C LEU A 260 -29.48 9.63 8.78
N LEU A 261 -30.07 10.83 8.80
CA LEU A 261 -29.40 12.11 8.53
C LEU A 261 -28.24 12.38 9.52
N LEU A 262 -28.43 12.06 10.80
CA LEU A 262 -27.35 12.08 11.80
C LEU A 262 -26.25 11.06 11.47
N ALA A 263 -26.60 9.82 11.11
CA ALA A 263 -25.63 8.79 10.73
C ALA A 263 -24.80 9.17 9.48
N VAL A 264 -25.41 9.85 8.49
CA VAL A 264 -24.71 10.45 7.35
C VAL A 264 -23.69 11.49 7.82
N SER A 265 -24.07 12.36 8.75
CA SER A 265 -23.23 13.44 9.25
C SER A 265 -22.02 12.93 10.06
N THR A 266 -22.23 11.93 10.91
CA THR A 266 -21.17 11.35 11.75
C THR A 266 -20.18 10.53 10.93
N LEU A 267 -20.65 9.65 10.05
CA LEU A 267 -19.79 8.88 9.14
C LEU A 267 -19.06 9.79 8.13
N GLY A 268 -19.74 10.82 7.63
CA GLY A 268 -19.13 11.85 6.79
C GLY A 268 -17.92 12.52 7.44
N SER A 269 -18.05 12.88 8.72
CA SER A 269 -16.97 13.44 9.54
C SER A 269 -15.85 12.43 9.85
N LEU A 270 -16.22 11.16 10.02
CA LEU A 270 -15.30 10.07 10.35
C LEU A 270 -14.26 9.80 9.24
N ARG A 271 -14.57 10.09 7.97
CA ARG A 271 -13.59 10.05 6.86
C ARG A 271 -12.39 10.97 7.10
N GLY A 272 -12.66 12.25 7.38
CA GLY A 272 -11.60 13.24 7.61
C GLY A 272 -10.73 12.86 8.81
N PHE A 273 -11.34 12.31 9.86
CA PHE A 273 -10.63 11.76 11.01
C PHE A 273 -9.68 10.62 10.62
N TRP A 274 -10.15 9.60 9.89
CA TRP A 274 -9.30 8.47 9.48
C TRP A 274 -8.15 8.90 8.56
N ASN A 275 -8.40 9.80 7.60
CA ASN A 275 -7.34 10.39 6.78
C ASN A 275 -6.28 11.07 7.66
N GLY A 276 -6.70 11.88 8.65
CA GLY A 276 -5.79 12.49 9.63
C GLY A 276 -4.96 11.49 10.43
N VAL A 277 -5.58 10.41 10.93
CA VAL A 277 -4.88 9.33 11.66
C VAL A 277 -3.82 8.65 10.78
N ILE A 278 -4.10 8.43 9.50
CA ILE A 278 -3.15 7.84 8.54
C ILE A 278 -1.96 8.79 8.35
N PHE A 279 -2.18 10.08 8.07
CA PHE A 279 -1.10 11.05 7.90
C PHE A 279 -0.24 11.20 9.15
N VAL A 280 -0.83 11.22 10.35
CA VAL A 280 -0.08 11.26 11.62
C VAL A 280 0.75 10.00 11.80
N THR A 281 0.16 8.81 11.65
CA THR A 281 0.87 7.54 11.89
C THR A 281 1.97 7.25 10.85
N MET A 282 1.74 7.57 9.58
CA MET A 282 2.77 7.49 8.52
C MET A 282 3.84 8.56 8.69
N GLY A 283 3.45 9.81 8.96
CA GLY A 283 4.34 10.94 9.20
C GLY A 283 5.29 10.69 10.37
N MET A 284 4.78 10.23 11.51
CA MET A 284 5.58 9.86 12.69
C MET A 284 6.59 8.74 12.40
N LYS A 285 6.21 7.72 11.61
CA LYS A 285 7.15 6.66 11.17
C LYS A 285 8.28 7.25 10.30
N GLY A 286 7.95 8.14 9.35
CA GLY A 286 8.94 8.83 8.52
C GLY A 286 9.84 9.80 9.28
N TRP A 287 9.31 10.48 10.30
CA TRP A 287 10.09 11.40 11.15
C TRP A 287 11.06 10.64 12.06
N LYS A 288 10.62 9.53 12.70
CA LYS A 288 11.48 8.63 13.47
C LYS A 288 12.61 8.04 12.62
N ARG A 289 12.33 7.64 11.38
CA ARG A 289 13.36 7.15 10.43
C ARG A 289 14.41 8.22 10.14
N ARG A 290 14.01 9.43 9.74
CA ARG A 290 14.93 10.55 9.46
C ARG A 290 15.68 11.06 10.68
N ALA A 291 15.12 10.91 11.88
CA ALA A 291 15.83 11.20 13.13
C ALA A 291 16.91 10.15 13.44
N PHE A 292 16.62 8.86 13.20
CA PHE A 292 17.58 7.77 13.33
C PHE A 292 18.73 7.89 12.33
N GLU A 293 18.44 8.14 11.06
CA GLU A 293 19.43 8.33 9.98
C GLU A 293 20.37 9.51 10.29
N ARG A 294 19.84 10.66 10.76
CA ARG A 294 20.66 11.79 11.23
C ARG A 294 21.53 11.44 12.44
N LYS A 295 21.00 10.67 13.40
CA LYS A 295 21.75 10.25 14.60
C LYS A 295 22.87 9.25 14.30
N PHE A 296 22.75 8.47 13.22
CA PHE A 296 23.82 7.58 12.73
C PHE A 296 24.92 8.36 11.98
N HIS A 297 24.56 9.20 11.00
CA HIS A 297 25.55 9.98 10.24
C HIS A 297 26.32 10.96 11.15
N GLY A 298 25.66 11.60 12.12
CA GLY A 298 26.31 12.46 13.11
C GLY A 298 27.22 11.73 14.12
N ARG A 299 27.31 10.40 14.08
CA ARG A 299 28.14 9.58 14.98
C ARG A 299 29.37 8.98 14.29
N ASN A 300 29.35 8.84 12.97
CA ASN A 300 30.51 8.43 12.15
C ASN A 300 31.34 9.63 11.64
N GLY A 301 30.92 10.86 11.93
CA GLY A 301 31.56 12.10 11.48
C GLY A 301 32.32 12.88 12.56
N ARG A 302 32.85 12.20 13.59
CA ARG A 302 33.81 12.81 14.53
C ARG A 302 35.20 12.21 14.28
N PRO A 303 36.22 13.04 14.00
CA PRO A 303 37.61 12.58 13.97
C PRO A 303 38.11 12.20 15.37
#